data_AF-A0A258R410-F1
#
_entry.id   AF-A0A258R410-F1
#
_cell.length_a   1.000
_cell.length_b   1.000
_cell.length_c   1.000
_cell.angle_alpha   90.00
_cell.angle_beta   90.00
_cell.angle_gamma   90.00
#
_symmetry.space_group_name_H-M   'P 1'
#
loop_
_entity.id
_entity.type
_entity.pdbx_description
1 polymer ?
#
loop_
_entity_poly.entity_id
_entity_poly.type
_entity_poly.pdbx_seq_one_letter_code
_entity_poly.pdbx_strand_id
1 'polypeptide(L)'
;MSVLGPGTGLRLGDVGVLLAGTACVAGLTLWSWGGGPGNTAVIRAAGQVVETTALTRTHTFSIGGPLGITQVEIQPGRARIAVDPSPRQLCVKQGWLTQAGQVALCLPNQVSLEIRGRNTTYDTLGY
;
A
#
# COMPACT_ATOMS: atom_id res chain seq x y z
N MET A 1 -1.26 -10.94 -54.70
CA MET A 1 -0.64 -10.29 -53.53
C MET A 1 -1.72 -9.41 -52.89
N SER A 2 -2.20 -9.90 -51.74
CA SER A 2 -2.96 -9.23 -50.66
C SER A 2 -4.20 -8.39 -51.00
N VAL A 3 -5.34 -9.00 -50.64
CA VAL A 3 -6.69 -8.47 -50.47
C VAL A 3 -6.71 -7.22 -49.57
N LEU A 4 -7.27 -6.10 -50.04
CA LEU A 4 -7.79 -5.03 -49.17
C LEU A 4 -9.23 -4.70 -49.59
N GLY A 5 -10.18 -5.45 -49.02
CA GLY A 5 -11.60 -5.12 -49.03
C GLY A 5 -11.96 -4.08 -47.95
N PRO A 6 -13.20 -3.56 -47.96
CA PRO A 6 -13.59 -2.27 -47.38
C PRO A 6 -13.92 -2.33 -45.87
N GLY A 7 -13.74 -1.19 -45.17
CA GLY A 7 -14.11 -1.01 -43.76
C GLY A 7 -12.92 -1.30 -42.84
N THR A 8 -12.44 -0.42 -41.96
CA THR A 8 -13.10 0.60 -41.15
C THR A 8 -12.08 1.72 -40.90
N GLY A 9 -12.19 2.85 -41.60
CA GLY A 9 -11.49 4.06 -41.18
C GLY A 9 -12.17 4.61 -39.93
N LEU A 10 -11.41 4.82 -38.86
CA LEU A 10 -11.88 5.51 -37.65
C LEU A 10 -12.65 6.76 -38.09
N ARG A 11 -13.95 6.78 -37.81
CA ARG A 11 -14.76 7.98 -38.05
C ARG A 11 -14.29 9.06 -37.07
N LEU A 12 -14.47 10.33 -37.42
CA LEU A 12 -14.20 11.44 -36.48
C LEU A 12 -14.91 11.22 -35.12
N GLY A 13 -16.09 10.60 -35.13
CA GLY A 13 -16.80 10.20 -33.92
C GLY A 13 -16.06 9.14 -33.09
N ASP A 14 -15.45 8.13 -33.74
CA ASP A 14 -14.71 7.07 -33.05
C ASP A 14 -13.46 7.66 -32.37
N VAL A 15 -12.76 8.58 -33.04
CA VAL A 15 -11.61 9.29 -32.45
C VAL A 15 -12.04 10.15 -31.26
N GLY A 16 -13.17 10.86 -31.38
CA GLY A 16 -13.72 11.66 -30.29
C GLY A 16 -14.06 10.83 -29.05
N VAL A 17 -14.71 9.68 -29.25
CA VAL A 17 -15.07 8.76 -28.15
C VAL A 17 -13.83 8.17 -27.50
N LEU A 18 -12.82 7.75 -28.28
CA LEU A 18 -11.58 7.20 -27.74
C LEU A 18 -10.77 8.23 -26.94
N LEU A 19 -10.68 9.47 -27.43
CA LEU A 19 -10.00 10.55 -26.71
C LEU A 19 -10.72 10.90 -25.40
N ALA A 20 -12.04 11.05 -25.45
CA ALA A 20 -12.84 11.35 -24.25
C ALA A 20 -12.77 10.22 -23.22
N GLY A 21 -12.86 8.96 -23.66
CA GLY A 21 -12.71 7.79 -22.79
C GLY A 21 -11.32 7.70 -22.16
N THR A 22 -10.26 7.89 -22.95
CA THR A 22 -8.88 7.89 -22.45
C THR A 22 -8.63 9.03 -21.46
N ALA A 23 -9.11 10.23 -21.75
CA ALA A 23 -8.99 11.38 -20.85
C ALA A 23 -9.78 11.16 -19.54
N CYS A 24 -10.98 10.58 -19.62
CA CYS A 24 -11.79 10.25 -18.45
C CYS A 24 -11.08 9.21 -17.57
N VAL A 25 -10.58 8.12 -18.14
CA VAL A 25 -9.83 7.09 -17.41
C VAL A 25 -8.55 7.67 -16.81
N ALA A 26 -7.81 8.49 -17.55
CA ALA A 26 -6.62 9.17 -17.03
C ALA A 26 -6.96 10.14 -15.89
N GLY A 27 -8.06 10.89 -16.01
CA GLY A 27 -8.53 11.81 -14.95
C GLY A 27 -8.95 11.07 -13.69
N LEU A 28 -9.72 9.99 -13.82
CA LEU A 28 -10.16 9.16 -12.71
C LEU A 28 -8.97 8.47 -12.03
N THR A 29 -8.03 7.93 -12.80
CA THR A 29 -6.83 7.28 -12.23
C THR A 29 -6.01 8.28 -11.44
N LEU A 30 -5.71 9.47 -11.99
CA LEU A 30 -4.98 10.51 -11.26
C LEU A 30 -5.70 10.96 -9.99
N TRP A 31 -7.04 11.03 -10.02
CA TRP A 31 -7.84 11.39 -8.85
C TRP A 31 -7.84 10.30 -7.78
N SER A 32 -7.88 9.02 -8.17
CA SER A 32 -7.95 7.90 -7.22
C SER A 32 -6.60 7.44 -6.68
N TRP A 33 -5.49 7.69 -7.39
CA TRP A 33 -4.20 7.08 -7.04
C TRP A 33 -3.47 7.75 -5.87
N GLY A 34 -4.04 8.79 -5.26
CA GLY A 34 -3.43 9.50 -4.14
C GLY A 34 -3.80 8.92 -2.78
N GLY A 35 -2.99 8.00 -2.25
CA GLY A 35 -3.01 7.69 -0.82
C GLY A 35 -2.46 8.88 -0.01
N GLY A 36 -3.28 9.46 0.86
CA GLY A 36 -2.86 10.58 1.71
C GLY A 36 -1.70 10.20 2.65
N PRO A 37 -0.93 11.19 3.17
CA PRO A 37 0.13 10.91 4.12
C PRO A 37 -0.44 10.25 5.38
N GLY A 38 0.18 9.13 5.77
CA GLY A 38 -0.14 8.47 7.03
C GLY A 38 0.44 9.22 8.21
N ASN A 39 -0.24 9.16 9.36
CA ASN A 39 0.25 9.79 10.58
C ASN A 39 0.30 8.84 11.78
N THR A 40 -0.23 7.63 11.64
CA THR A 40 -0.35 6.66 12.73
C THR A 40 0.19 5.31 12.27
N ALA A 41 1.07 4.71 13.05
CA ALA A 41 1.50 3.33 12.88
C ALA A 41 0.68 2.43 13.82
N VAL A 42 0.07 1.39 13.25
CA VAL A 42 -0.62 0.33 14.00
C VAL A 42 0.19 -0.94 13.86
N ILE A 43 0.63 -1.47 14.99
CA ILE A 43 1.44 -2.68 15.07
C ILE A 43 0.57 -3.78 15.67
N ARG A 44 0.45 -4.90 14.94
CA ARG A 44 -0.31 -6.07 15.38
C ARG A 44 0.59 -7.28 15.50
N ALA A 45 0.30 -8.13 16.48
CA ALA A 45 0.89 -9.45 16.63
C ALA A 45 -0.23 -10.46 16.85
N ALA A 46 -0.19 -11.60 16.14
CA ALA A 46 -1.22 -12.64 16.20
C ALA A 46 -2.66 -12.09 15.99
N GLY A 47 -2.80 -11.08 15.13
CA GLY A 47 -4.08 -10.42 14.83
C GLY A 47 -4.55 -9.37 15.84
N GLN A 48 -3.90 -9.25 17.00
CA GLN A 48 -4.25 -8.27 18.03
C GLN A 48 -3.40 -7.00 17.90
N VAL A 49 -4.00 -5.83 18.13
CA VAL A 49 -3.26 -4.56 18.18
C VAL A 49 -2.43 -4.55 19.44
N VAL A 50 -1.11 -4.55 19.28
CA VAL A 50 -0.16 -4.47 20.40
C VAL A 50 0.17 -3.02 20.69
N GLU A 51 0.37 -2.21 19.65
CA GLU A 51 0.77 -0.83 19.79
C GLU A 51 0.11 0.03 18.71
N THR A 52 -0.32 1.24 19.07
CA THR A 52 -0.77 2.25 18.13
C THR A 52 -0.11 3.58 18.49
N THR A 53 0.69 4.12 17.59
CA THR A 53 1.51 5.29 17.90
C THR A 53 1.59 6.25 16.72
N ALA A 54 1.74 7.53 17.03
CA ALA A 54 1.85 8.57 16.02
C ALA A 54 3.26 8.57 15.42
N LEU A 55 3.36 8.78 14.10
CA LEU A 55 4.61 8.91 13.34
C LEU A 55 5.27 10.28 13.54
N THR A 56 5.29 10.80 14.78
CA THR A 56 5.79 12.15 15.10
C THR A 56 7.20 12.16 15.67
N ARG A 57 7.63 11.06 16.28
CA ARG A 57 8.93 10.95 16.96
C ARG A 57 9.62 9.65 16.56
N THR A 58 10.94 9.66 16.65
CA THR A 58 11.72 8.44 16.45
C THR A 58 11.53 7.51 17.64
N HIS A 59 11.16 6.26 17.37
CA HIS A 59 11.02 5.23 18.39
C HIS A 59 11.25 3.85 17.80
N THR A 60 11.70 2.90 18.62
CA THR A 60 11.91 1.51 18.21
C THR A 60 11.15 0.59 19.14
N PHE A 61 10.34 -0.31 18.59
CA PHE A 61 9.56 -1.28 19.34
C PHE A 61 10.06 -2.69 19.07
N SER A 62 10.10 -3.50 20.12
CA SER A 62 10.40 -4.93 20.05
C SER A 62 9.12 -5.71 20.27
N ILE A 63 8.65 -6.40 19.24
CA ILE A 63 7.38 -7.12 19.24
C ILE A 63 7.64 -8.61 19.19
N GLY A 64 7.10 -9.35 20.14
CA GLY A 64 7.19 -10.82 20.15
C GLY A 64 6.20 -11.45 19.18
N GLY A 65 6.68 -12.40 18.38
CA GLY A 65 5.86 -13.31 17.58
C GLY A 65 6.31 -14.77 17.75
N PRO A 66 5.62 -15.73 17.12
CA PRO A 66 5.87 -17.17 17.30
C PRO A 66 7.27 -17.65 16.89
N LEU A 67 7.97 -16.90 16.04
CA LEU A 67 9.34 -17.22 15.60
C LEU A 67 10.42 -16.41 16.34
N GLY A 68 10.03 -15.40 17.11
CA GLY A 68 10.95 -14.53 17.84
C GLY A 68 10.57 -13.05 17.78
N ILE A 69 11.56 -12.20 18.04
CA ILE A 69 11.36 -10.74 18.15
C ILE A 69 11.47 -10.06 16.79
N THR A 70 10.45 -9.29 16.42
CA THR A 70 10.45 -8.33 15.31
C THR A 70 10.74 -6.93 15.85
N GLN A 71 11.67 -6.22 15.22
CA GLN A 71 12.01 -4.84 15.57
C GLN A 71 11.37 -3.87 14.59
N VAL A 72 10.45 -3.03 15.09
CA VAL A 72 9.79 -1.97 14.33
C VAL A 72 10.48 -0.66 14.61
N GLU A 73 10.92 0.04 13.57
CA GLU A 73 11.53 1.35 13.65
C GLU A 73 10.58 2.40 13.11
N ILE A 74 10.31 3.43 13.91
CA ILE A 74 9.50 4.58 13.57
C ILE A 74 10.38 5.81 13.52
N GLN A 75 10.18 6.63 12.50
CA GLN A 75 10.76 7.96 12.36
C GLN A 75 9.65 8.96 11.98
N PRO A 76 9.89 10.28 12.10
CA PRO A 76 8.91 11.27 11.69
C PRO A 76 8.40 11.03 10.26
N GLY A 77 7.10 10.78 10.12
CA GLY A 77 6.43 10.53 8.84
C GLY A 77 6.63 9.14 8.21
N ARG A 78 7.33 8.20 8.87
CA ARG A 78 7.59 6.88 8.29
C ARG A 78 7.82 5.77 9.32
N ALA A 79 7.50 4.53 8.97
CA ALA A 79 7.85 3.36 9.78
C ALA A 79 8.34 2.21 8.91
N ARG A 80 9.15 1.31 9.48
CA ARG A 80 9.61 0.09 8.81
C ARG A 80 9.81 -1.03 9.82
N ILE A 81 9.96 -2.24 9.30
CA ILE A 81 10.47 -3.38 10.06
C ILE A 81 11.97 -3.47 9.83
N ALA A 82 12.76 -3.21 10.87
CA ALA A 82 14.21 -3.19 10.81
C ALA A 82 14.80 -4.61 10.88
N VAL A 83 14.21 -5.47 11.72
CA VAL A 83 14.65 -6.86 11.93
C VAL A 83 13.42 -7.75 12.12
N ASP A 84 13.46 -8.95 11.55
CA ASP A 84 12.44 -9.99 11.73
C ASP A 84 13.12 -11.37 11.65
N PRO A 85 12.65 -12.43 12.33
CA PRO A 85 13.25 -13.76 12.24
C PRO A 85 12.80 -14.57 11.01
N SER A 86 11.91 -14.06 10.15
CA SER A 86 11.37 -14.86 9.03
C SER A 86 12.42 -15.19 7.96
N PRO A 87 12.36 -16.38 7.33
CA PRO A 87 13.40 -16.82 6.40
C PRO A 87 13.48 -15.97 5.12
N ARG A 88 12.38 -15.35 4.69
CA ARG A 88 12.33 -14.60 3.42
C ARG A 88 12.59 -13.10 3.58
N GLN A 89 12.48 -12.56 4.80
CA GLN A 89 12.72 -11.15 5.11
C GLN A 89 11.89 -10.18 4.24
N LEU A 90 10.68 -10.57 3.80
CA LEU A 90 9.88 -9.76 2.87
C LEU A 90 9.48 -8.43 3.49
N CYS A 91 9.04 -8.45 4.75
CA CYS A 91 8.66 -7.25 5.48
C CYS A 91 9.82 -6.28 5.75
N VAL A 92 11.03 -6.81 5.91
CA VAL A 92 12.26 -5.99 6.06
C VAL A 92 12.64 -5.37 4.71
N LYS A 93 12.57 -6.15 3.63
CA LYS A 93 12.83 -5.69 2.25
C LYS A 93 11.84 -4.64 1.75
N GLN A 94 10.62 -4.63 2.27
CA GLN A 94 9.62 -3.61 1.97
C GLN A 94 10.11 -2.19 2.34
N GLY A 95 10.98 -2.07 3.35
CA GLY A 95 11.59 -0.80 3.73
C GLY A 95 10.60 0.17 4.37
N TRP A 96 10.76 1.47 4.08
CA TRP A 96 10.00 2.54 4.71
C TRP A 96 8.58 2.65 4.14
N LEU A 97 7.60 2.59 5.03
CA LEU A 97 6.20 2.91 4.78
C LEU A 97 5.92 4.36 5.18
N THR A 98 5.27 5.13 4.31
CA THR A 98 5.01 6.57 4.46
C THR A 98 3.55 6.94 4.19
N GLN A 99 2.85 6.16 3.37
CA GLN A 99 1.50 6.48 2.91
C GLN A 99 0.45 5.69 3.70
N ALA A 100 -0.71 6.30 3.92
CA ALA A 100 -1.85 5.62 4.52
C ALA A 100 -2.27 4.40 3.67
N GLY A 101 -2.59 3.30 4.33
CA GLY A 101 -2.95 2.03 3.68
C GLY A 101 -1.74 1.14 3.35
N GLN A 102 -0.51 1.65 3.45
CA GLN A 102 0.67 0.80 3.30
C GLN A 102 0.83 -0.13 4.50
N VAL A 103 1.20 -1.39 4.22
CA VAL A 103 1.36 -2.44 5.22
C VAL A 103 2.60 -3.28 4.94
N ALA A 104 3.34 -3.63 5.99
CA ALA A 104 4.39 -4.64 5.97
C ALA A 104 3.94 -5.85 6.79
N LEU A 105 3.96 -7.03 6.17
CA LEU A 105 3.46 -8.28 6.75
C LEU A 105 4.61 -9.28 6.93
N CYS A 106 4.95 -9.59 8.18
CA CYS A 106 5.87 -10.67 8.52
C CYS A 106 5.06 -11.94 8.78
N LEU A 107 4.53 -12.56 7.70
CA LEU A 107 3.56 -13.67 7.79
C LEU A 107 4.00 -14.81 8.73
N PRO A 108 5.24 -15.34 8.65
CA PRO A 108 5.64 -16.45 9.51
C PRO A 108 5.71 -16.07 11.00
N ASN A 109 6.06 -14.81 11.31
CA ASN A 109 6.10 -14.31 12.69
C ASN A 109 4.77 -13.69 13.16
N GLN A 110 3.74 -13.69 12.30
CA GLN A 110 2.41 -13.13 12.59
C GLN A 110 2.42 -11.68 13.09
N VAL A 111 3.41 -10.89 12.66
CA VAL A 111 3.52 -9.45 12.97
C VAL A 111 3.17 -8.63 11.73
N SER A 112 2.39 -7.58 11.89
CA SER A 112 2.08 -6.61 10.84
C SER A 112 2.27 -5.18 11.30
N LEU A 113 2.82 -4.34 10.43
CA LEU A 113 2.94 -2.90 10.59
C LEU A 113 2.08 -2.22 9.53
N GLU A 114 1.08 -1.46 9.94
CA GLU A 114 0.17 -0.74 9.05
C GLU A 114 0.30 0.77 9.30
N ILE A 115 0.36 1.56 8.23
CA ILE A 115 0.30 3.01 8.31
C ILE A 115 -1.14 3.47 8.05
N ARG A 116 -1.74 4.14 9.03
CA ARG A 116 -3.09 4.73 8.94
C ARG A 116 -3.01 6.24 8.74
N GLY A 117 -3.92 6.75 7.91
CA GLY A 117 -4.19 8.17 7.74
C GLY A 117 -5.36 8.62 8.63
N ARG A 118 -5.60 9.94 8.68
CA ARG A 118 -6.71 10.53 9.46
C ARG A 118 -8.11 10.07 9.02
N ASN A 119 -8.27 9.63 7.76
CA ASN A 119 -9.50 9.05 7.24
C ASN A 119 -9.29 7.57 6.95
N THR A 120 -9.78 6.71 7.84
CA THR A 120 -9.84 5.25 7.62
C THR A 120 -11.10 4.94 6.80
N THR A 121 -11.11 5.22 5.49
CA THR A 121 -12.34 5.05 4.69
C THR A 121 -12.45 3.68 4.02
N TYR A 122 -11.37 2.91 3.90
CA TYR A 122 -11.43 1.63 3.19
C TYR A 122 -10.64 0.54 3.93
N ASP A 123 -11.36 -0.32 4.64
CA ASP A 123 -10.86 -1.58 5.17
C ASP A 123 -11.72 -2.70 4.54
N THR A 124 -11.13 -3.41 3.57
CA THR A 124 -11.62 -4.62 2.89
C THR A 124 -12.92 -4.53 2.05
N LEU A 125 -12.79 -4.48 0.72
CA LEU A 125 -13.78 -5.13 -0.16
C LEU A 125 -13.51 -6.64 -0.07
N GLY A 126 -14.24 -7.34 0.80
CA GLY A 126 -14.20 -8.79 0.88
C GLY A 126 -14.67 -9.40 -0.44
N TYR A 127 -13.84 -10.25 -1.03
CA TYR A 127 -14.23 -11.18 -2.09
C TYR A 127 -14.50 -12.55 -1.47
#